data_AF-X6ML07-F1
#
_entry.id   AF-X6ML07-F1
#
_cell.length_a   1.000
_cell.length_b   1.000
_cell.length_c   1.000
_cell.angle_alpha   90.00
_cell.angle_beta   90.00
_cell.angle_gamma   90.00
#
_symmetry.space_group_name_H-M   'P 1'
#
loop_
_entity.id
_entity.type
_entity.pdbx_description
1 polymer ?
#
loop_
_entity_poly.entity_id
_entity_poly.type
_entity_poly.pdbx_seq_one_letter_code
_entity_poly.pdbx_strand_id
1 'polypeptide(L)'
;MSTEEKKEQPTETVTKEEQGGLDDDGDDEIVLKTVGEDGKDGKSFSIKKKYCKLSNFVMTILKGDPTAKEIEVRQVGSDTLENIVKYLNEHKGEEPPPLPCPVRSTEMSQIVSVKWDAEFIDAFDKKAIFEIILVCMFFLDIFSSQTCIRIHNMAGKIPKLTTRIYFFDIKSLLHLGCAKIATLIKKLDQKGD
;
A
#
# COMPACT_ATOMS: atom_id res chain seq x y z
N MET A 1 -13.18 -58.59 8.51
CA MET A 1 -13.88 -57.32 8.81
C MET A 1 -13.11 -56.65 9.94
N SER A 2 -12.64 -55.44 9.67
CA SER A 2 -12.03 -54.47 10.60
C SER A 2 -10.62 -54.78 11.11
N THR A 3 -9.64 -54.46 10.27
CA THR A 3 -8.30 -54.02 10.67
C THR A 3 -8.38 -52.56 11.14
N GLU A 4 -7.92 -52.27 12.35
CA GLU A 4 -7.76 -50.90 12.86
C GLU A 4 -6.32 -50.75 13.37
N GLU A 5 -5.42 -50.40 12.45
CA GLU A 5 -4.07 -49.92 12.76
C GLU A 5 -4.17 -48.44 13.14
N LYS A 6 -3.96 -48.14 14.43
CA LYS A 6 -3.79 -46.78 14.92
C LYS A 6 -2.31 -46.41 14.81
N LYS A 7 -1.92 -45.82 13.69
CA LYS A 7 -0.56 -45.30 13.47
C LYS A 7 -0.44 -43.90 14.05
N GLU A 8 0.39 -43.77 15.07
CA GLU A 8 0.86 -42.50 15.62
C GLU A 8 1.66 -41.73 14.55
N GLN A 9 1.33 -40.46 14.35
CA GLN A 9 2.13 -39.52 13.56
C GLN A 9 2.90 -38.60 14.52
N PRO A 10 4.24 -38.50 14.42
CA PRO A 10 5.02 -37.49 15.10
C PRO A 10 4.80 -36.13 14.40
N THR A 11 4.49 -35.11 15.20
CA THR A 11 4.46 -33.70 14.81
C THR A 11 5.90 -33.24 14.56
N GLU A 12 6.32 -33.19 13.30
CA GLU A 12 7.56 -32.50 12.91
C GLU A 12 7.31 -30.99 12.91
N THR A 13 7.83 -30.33 13.94
CA THR A 13 8.12 -28.89 13.94
C THR A 13 9.24 -28.62 12.93
N VAL A 14 8.89 -28.09 11.76
CA VAL A 14 9.89 -27.50 10.85
C VAL A 14 10.07 -26.04 11.23
N THR A 15 11.05 -25.79 12.11
CA THR A 15 11.75 -24.52 12.21
C THR A 15 12.55 -24.33 10.93
N LYS A 16 12.16 -23.38 10.07
CA LYS A 16 13.09 -22.79 9.11
C LYS A 16 13.73 -21.57 9.73
N GLU A 17 14.89 -21.79 10.32
CA GLU A 17 15.96 -20.80 10.35
C GLU A 17 16.55 -20.74 8.92
N GLU A 18 16.41 -19.61 8.24
CA GLU A 18 17.31 -19.20 7.17
C GLU A 18 17.87 -17.85 7.64
N GLN A 19 19.03 -17.86 8.30
CA GLN A 19 20.38 -17.84 7.74
C GLN A 19 20.70 -16.50 7.07
N GLY A 20 21.73 -15.86 7.63
CA GLY A 20 22.09 -14.47 7.41
C GLY A 20 22.48 -14.10 5.99
N GLY A 21 22.12 -12.88 5.63
CA GLY A 21 22.88 -12.01 4.76
C GLY A 21 23.13 -10.69 5.50
N LEU A 22 24.33 -10.52 6.03
CA LEU A 22 24.86 -9.19 6.38
C LEU A 22 25.32 -8.56 5.07
N ASP A 23 24.35 -8.16 4.23
CA ASP A 23 24.64 -7.30 3.09
C ASP A 23 24.72 -5.88 3.62
N ASP A 24 25.91 -5.55 4.10
CA ASP A 24 26.42 -4.17 4.25
C ASP A 24 26.69 -3.60 2.84
N ASP A 25 25.64 -3.45 2.03
CA ASP A 25 25.70 -2.69 0.79
C ASP A 25 25.47 -1.21 1.15
N GLY A 26 26.57 -0.46 1.15
CA GLY A 26 26.64 0.92 1.63
C GLY A 26 25.54 1.84 1.09
N ASP A 27 24.95 2.61 2.00
CA ASP A 27 24.33 3.93 1.82
C ASP A 27 23.49 4.19 0.55
N ASP A 28 22.77 3.18 0.03
CA ASP A 28 21.78 3.37 -1.03
C ASP A 28 20.41 3.74 -0.45
N GLU A 29 20.40 4.82 0.33
CA GLU A 29 19.19 5.46 0.82
C GLU A 29 18.79 6.63 -0.08
N ILE A 30 17.49 6.93 -0.09
CA ILE A 30 16.92 8.10 -0.74
C ILE A 30 15.98 8.80 0.24
N VAL A 31 16.03 10.11 0.26
CA VAL A 31 15.18 10.94 1.11
C VAL A 31 13.96 11.37 0.32
N LEU A 32 12.76 11.03 0.80
CA LEU A 32 11.50 11.58 0.30
C LEU A 32 11.10 12.74 1.19
N LYS A 33 11.00 13.94 0.62
CA LYS A 33 10.71 15.16 1.37
C LYS A 33 9.39 15.76 0.91
N THR A 34 8.48 16.05 1.84
CA THR A 34 7.29 16.82 1.49
C THR A 34 7.65 18.29 1.26
N VAL A 35 7.03 18.91 0.27
CA VAL A 35 7.16 20.35 0.00
C VAL A 35 5.76 20.96 -0.09
N GLY A 36 5.53 22.00 0.71
CA GLY A 36 4.26 22.74 0.73
C GLY A 36 4.01 23.54 -0.55
N GLU A 37 2.77 24.00 -0.75
CA GLU A 37 2.41 24.86 -1.90
C GLU A 37 3.19 26.19 -1.91
N ASP A 38 3.58 26.68 -0.74
CA ASP A 38 4.40 27.88 -0.55
C ASP A 38 5.90 27.62 -0.77
N GLY A 39 6.28 26.42 -1.22
CA GLY A 39 7.65 26.01 -1.44
C GLY A 39 8.44 25.78 -0.15
N LYS A 40 7.78 25.81 1.02
CA LYS A 40 8.44 25.51 2.28
C LYS A 40 8.65 24.00 2.44
N ASP A 41 9.83 23.68 2.96
CA ASP A 41 10.23 22.34 3.31
C ASP A 41 9.32 21.75 4.39
N GLY A 42 8.83 20.54 4.14
CA GLY A 42 8.07 19.72 5.07
C GLY A 42 8.92 18.66 5.76
N LYS A 43 8.31 17.52 6.10
CA LYS A 43 9.01 16.39 6.72
C LYS A 43 9.81 15.62 5.68
N SER A 44 10.97 15.10 6.09
CA SER A 44 11.83 14.25 5.28
C SER A 44 11.85 12.84 5.83
N PHE A 45 11.81 11.85 4.95
CA PHE A 45 11.77 10.44 5.31
C PHE A 45 12.84 9.68 4.52
N SER A 46 13.78 9.04 5.22
CA SER A 46 14.78 8.19 4.57
C SER A 46 14.21 6.80 4.31
N ILE A 47 14.50 6.26 3.12
CA ILE A 47 14.13 4.90 2.75
C ILE A 47 15.20 4.27 1.86
N LYS A 48 15.43 2.97 2.00
CA LYS A 48 16.36 2.24 1.14
C LYS A 48 15.83 2.22 -0.30
N LYS A 49 16.68 2.53 -1.28
CA LYS A 49 16.31 2.51 -2.71
C LYS A 49 15.73 1.18 -3.15
N LYS A 50 16.20 0.06 -2.58
CA LYS A 50 15.66 -1.28 -2.85
C LYS A 50 14.18 -1.45 -2.49
N TYR A 51 13.67 -0.71 -1.49
CA TYR A 51 12.28 -0.80 -1.05
C TYR A 51 11.35 0.04 -1.94
N CYS A 52 11.90 1.06 -2.59
CA CYS A 52 11.17 1.92 -3.51
C CYS A 52 10.73 1.22 -4.81
N LYS A 53 11.12 -0.03 -5.03
CA LYS A 53 10.71 -0.85 -6.20
C LYS A 53 9.19 -0.95 -6.37
N LEU A 54 8.44 -0.83 -5.27
CA LEU A 54 6.97 -0.84 -5.28
C LEU A 54 6.36 0.48 -5.77
N SER A 55 7.14 1.56 -5.82
CA SER A 55 6.71 2.85 -6.34
C SER A 55 7.30 3.09 -7.73
N ASN A 56 6.47 2.98 -8.76
CA ASN A 56 6.92 3.28 -10.14
C ASN A 56 7.39 4.73 -10.29
N PHE A 57 6.86 5.66 -9.49
CA PHE A 57 7.32 7.05 -9.48
C PHE A 57 8.76 7.20 -9.02
N VAL A 58 9.10 6.65 -7.84
CA VAL A 58 10.47 6.72 -7.33
C VAL A 58 11.42 5.99 -8.27
N MET A 59 11.00 4.84 -8.80
CA MET A 59 11.78 4.08 -9.79
C MET A 59 12.00 4.85 -11.10
N THR A 60 11.03 5.63 -11.56
CA THR A 60 11.17 6.44 -12.78
C THR A 60 12.17 7.57 -12.59
N ILE A 61 12.16 8.21 -11.41
CA ILE A 61 13.14 9.24 -11.06
C ILE A 61 14.53 8.61 -10.99
N LEU A 62 14.70 7.50 -10.28
CA LEU A 62 15.98 6.81 -10.15
C LEU A 62 16.51 6.26 -11.49
N LYS A 63 15.63 5.89 -12.43
CA LYS A 63 16.04 5.51 -13.80
C LYS A 63 16.56 6.71 -14.59
N GLY A 64 15.99 7.90 -14.37
CA GLY A 64 16.44 9.14 -15.01
C GLY A 64 17.69 9.73 -14.36
N ASP A 65 17.81 9.59 -13.04
CA ASP A 65 18.93 10.03 -12.22
C ASP A 65 19.24 8.99 -11.11
N PRO A 66 20.13 8.03 -11.38
CA PRO A 66 20.52 7.00 -10.40
C PRO A 66 21.26 7.56 -9.17
N THR A 67 21.80 8.77 -9.29
CA THR A 67 22.56 9.45 -8.23
C THR A 67 21.68 10.32 -7.33
N ALA A 68 20.38 10.41 -7.62
CA ALA A 68 19.42 11.15 -6.83
C ALA A 68 19.44 10.68 -5.37
N LYS A 69 19.73 11.62 -4.47
CA LYS A 69 19.74 11.40 -3.02
C LYS A 69 18.45 11.87 -2.34
N GLU A 70 17.69 12.73 -3.01
CA GLU A 70 16.49 13.36 -2.47
C GLU A 70 15.43 13.53 -3.56
N ILE A 71 14.17 13.30 -3.19
CA ILE A 71 13.00 13.52 -4.05
C ILE A 71 12.01 14.39 -3.29
N GLU A 72 11.71 15.55 -3.86
CA GLU A 72 10.64 16.43 -3.39
C GLU A 72 9.27 15.93 -3.85
N VAL A 73 8.41 15.65 -2.88
CA VAL A 73 7.02 15.26 -3.05
C VAL A 73 6.13 16.46 -2.71
N ARG A 74 5.60 17.11 -3.74
CA ARG A 74 4.65 18.23 -3.58
C ARG A 74 3.22 17.74 -3.45
N GLN A 75 2.37 18.54 -2.80
CA GLN A 75 0.91 18.33 -2.69
C GLN A 75 0.49 17.06 -1.91
N VAL A 76 1.43 16.40 -1.22
CA VAL A 76 1.14 15.29 -0.30
C VAL A 76 1.39 15.77 1.12
N GLY A 77 0.42 15.52 2.01
CA GLY A 77 0.59 15.80 3.44
C GLY A 77 1.71 14.94 4.03
N SER A 78 2.48 15.53 4.96
CA SER A 78 3.60 14.84 5.60
C SER A 78 3.19 13.50 6.25
N ASP A 79 2.01 13.45 6.86
CA ASP A 79 1.52 12.23 7.52
C ASP A 79 1.14 11.16 6.49
N THR A 80 0.61 11.55 5.32
CA THR A 80 0.30 10.62 4.22
C THR A 80 1.59 10.05 3.62
N LEU A 81 2.61 10.89 3.42
CA LEU A 81 3.92 10.41 2.95
C LEU A 81 4.58 9.48 3.98
N GLU A 82 4.48 9.80 5.28
CA GLU A 82 4.97 8.95 6.37
C GLU A 82 4.35 7.55 6.30
N ASN A 83 3.03 7.46 6.08
CA ASN A 83 2.31 6.20 5.94
C ASN A 83 2.73 5.41 4.70
N ILE A 84 2.99 6.09 3.57
CA ILE A 84 3.51 5.45 2.35
C ILE A 84 4.91 4.90 2.60
N VAL A 85 5.80 5.67 3.23
CA VAL A 85 7.15 5.23 3.55
C VAL A 85 7.13 4.07 4.53
N LYS A 86 6.25 4.08 5.53
CA LYS A 86 6.03 2.96 6.44
C LYS A 86 5.61 1.69 5.68
N TYR A 87 4.67 1.82 4.75
CA TYR A 87 4.23 0.71 3.91
C TYR A 87 5.37 0.13 3.06
N LEU A 88 6.15 0.99 2.39
CA LEU A 88 7.29 0.56 1.58
C LEU A 88 8.38 -0.13 2.41
N ASN A 89 8.66 0.37 3.62
CA ASN A 89 9.63 -0.23 4.53
C ASN A 89 9.21 -1.60 5.05
N GLU A 90 7.93 -1.81 5.32
CA GLU A 90 7.43 -3.11 5.78
C GLU A 90 7.60 -4.16 4.68
N HIS A 91 7.22 -3.81 3.45
CA HIS A 91 7.21 -4.73 2.31
C HIS A 91 8.58 -4.92 1.67
N LYS A 92 9.54 -4.04 1.96
CA LYS A 92 10.95 -4.16 1.54
C LYS A 92 11.14 -4.35 0.03
N GLY A 93 10.21 -3.84 -0.78
CA GLY A 93 10.24 -3.97 -2.24
C GLY A 93 9.57 -5.24 -2.78
N GLU A 94 8.99 -6.08 -1.91
CA GLU A 94 8.23 -7.27 -2.29
C GLU A 94 6.74 -6.95 -2.40
N GLU A 95 6.12 -7.35 -3.51
CA GLU A 95 4.70 -7.08 -3.71
C GLU A 95 3.85 -8.08 -2.89
N PRO A 96 2.88 -7.62 -2.08
CA PRO A 96 1.98 -8.49 -1.37
C PRO A 96 1.16 -9.39 -2.31
N PRO A 97 0.63 -10.51 -1.78
CA PRO A 97 -0.33 -11.32 -2.50
C PRO A 97 -1.55 -10.51 -2.96
N PRO A 98 -2.11 -10.82 -4.14
CA PRO A 98 -3.28 -10.13 -4.66
C PRO A 98 -4.50 -10.35 -3.76
N LEU A 99 -5.32 -9.31 -3.64
CA LEU A 99 -6.54 -9.32 -2.84
C LEU A 99 -7.69 -10.03 -3.58
N PRO A 100 -8.57 -10.75 -2.87
CA PRO A 100 -9.71 -11.41 -3.51
C PRO A 100 -10.74 -10.37 -3.99
N CYS A 101 -11.11 -10.48 -5.26
CA CYS A 101 -12.24 -9.75 -5.86
C CYS A 101 -13.33 -10.76 -6.28
N PRO A 102 -14.60 -10.58 -5.85
CA PRO A 102 -15.13 -9.49 -5.03
C PRO A 102 -14.81 -9.64 -3.53
N VAL A 103 -14.81 -8.51 -2.80
CA VAL A 103 -14.64 -8.47 -1.34
C VAL A 103 -15.84 -9.14 -0.66
N ARG A 104 -15.58 -10.22 0.10
CA ARG A 104 -16.63 -11.03 0.75
C ARG A 104 -16.84 -10.69 2.22
N SER A 105 -15.85 -10.14 2.90
CA SER A 105 -15.91 -9.80 4.33
C SER A 105 -16.02 -8.28 4.56
N THR A 106 -16.42 -7.91 5.77
CA THR A 106 -16.31 -6.54 6.29
C THR A 106 -15.04 -6.31 7.12
N GLU A 107 -14.32 -7.38 7.45
CA GLU A 107 -13.09 -7.33 8.24
C GLU A 107 -11.87 -7.56 7.36
N MET A 108 -10.90 -6.64 7.42
CA MET A 108 -9.70 -6.70 6.55
C MET A 108 -8.84 -7.93 6.82
N SER A 109 -8.77 -8.38 8.08
CA SER A 109 -8.08 -9.62 8.47
C SER A 109 -8.62 -10.89 7.80
N GLN A 110 -9.82 -10.85 7.21
CA GLN A 110 -10.44 -11.96 6.46
C GLN A 110 -10.29 -11.79 4.94
N ILE A 111 -9.66 -10.71 4.48
CA ILE A 111 -9.52 -10.34 3.07
C ILE A 111 -8.04 -10.38 2.67
N VAL A 112 -7.18 -9.82 3.51
CA VAL A 112 -5.74 -9.74 3.25
C VAL A 112 -5.05 -10.99 3.80
N SER A 113 -3.99 -11.44 3.11
CA SER A 113 -3.17 -12.56 3.59
C SER A 113 -2.13 -12.12 4.61
N VAL A 114 -1.64 -10.88 4.49
CA VAL A 114 -0.62 -10.31 5.37
C VAL A 114 -1.31 -9.64 6.56
N LYS A 115 -1.10 -10.18 7.77
CA LYS A 115 -1.73 -9.64 8.99
C LYS A 115 -1.40 -8.16 9.22
N TRP A 116 -0.15 -7.77 8.97
CA TRP A 116 0.27 -6.38 9.13
C TRP A 116 -0.52 -5.43 8.21
N ASP A 117 -0.83 -5.83 6.97
CA ASP A 117 -1.62 -5.01 6.05
C ASP A 117 -3.04 -4.74 6.57
N ALA A 118 -3.65 -5.74 7.24
CA ALA A 118 -4.96 -5.57 7.86
C ALA A 118 -4.88 -4.53 8.97
N GLU A 119 -3.92 -4.68 9.88
CA GLU A 119 -3.74 -3.80 11.04
C GLU A 119 -3.36 -2.38 10.60
N PHE A 120 -2.50 -2.27 9.60
CA PHE A 120 -2.10 -1.01 9.00
C PHE A 120 -3.30 -0.28 8.41
N ILE A 121 -4.08 -0.92 7.52
CA ILE A 121 -5.19 -0.24 6.86
C ILE A 121 -6.40 -0.01 7.78
N ASP A 122 -6.59 -0.85 8.80
CA ASP A 122 -7.65 -0.70 9.80
C ASP A 122 -7.40 0.45 10.78
N ALA A 123 -6.15 0.88 10.95
CA ALA A 123 -5.79 2.02 11.80
C ALA A 123 -6.22 3.38 11.22
N PHE A 124 -6.58 3.45 9.93
CA PHE A 124 -6.95 4.69 9.27
C PHE A 124 -8.45 4.96 9.29
N ASP A 125 -8.79 6.25 9.37
CA ASP A 125 -10.14 6.72 9.14
C ASP A 125 -10.44 6.82 7.63
N LYS A 126 -11.71 7.07 7.29
CA LYS A 126 -12.15 7.21 5.89
C LYS A 126 -11.34 8.26 5.13
N LYS A 127 -11.06 9.41 5.76
CA LYS A 127 -10.35 10.52 5.13
C LYS A 127 -8.92 10.12 4.76
N ALA A 128 -8.17 9.54 5.70
CA ALA A 128 -6.81 9.08 5.45
C ALA A 128 -6.75 7.99 4.37
N ILE A 129 -7.70 7.05 4.36
CA ILE A 129 -7.77 6.01 3.31
C ILE A 129 -7.97 6.65 1.92
N PHE A 130 -8.86 7.64 1.80
CA PHE A 130 -9.04 8.35 0.53
C PHE A 130 -7.78 9.09 0.09
N GLU A 131 -7.06 9.74 1.01
CA GLU A 131 -5.80 10.41 0.70
C GLU A 131 -4.74 9.43 0.21
N ILE A 132 -4.58 8.28 0.88
CA ILE A 132 -3.67 7.19 0.46
C ILE A 132 -4.04 6.69 -0.94
N ILE A 133 -5.33 6.44 -1.19
CA ILE A 133 -5.82 6.03 -2.52
C ILE A 133 -5.43 7.08 -3.56
N LEU A 134 -5.71 8.36 -3.32
CA LEU A 134 -5.45 9.44 -4.28
C LEU A 134 -3.96 9.56 -4.63
N VAL A 135 -3.06 9.39 -3.65
CA VAL A 135 -1.61 9.45 -3.89
C VAL A 135 -1.09 8.21 -4.62
N CYS A 136 -1.68 7.04 -4.35
CA CYS A 136 -1.29 5.79 -5.01
C CYS A 136 -1.92 5.63 -6.41
N MET A 137 -3.03 6.30 -6.68
CA MET A 137 -3.88 6.10 -7.86
C MET A 137 -3.25 6.67 -9.12
N PHE A 138 -2.53 5.86 -9.91
CA PHE A 138 -2.09 6.24 -11.24
C PHE A 138 -3.30 6.53 -12.17
N PHE A 139 -3.47 7.78 -12.61
CA PHE A 139 -4.66 8.25 -13.32
C PHE A 139 -4.89 7.61 -14.71
N LEU A 140 -3.99 6.76 -15.23
CA LEU A 140 -4.13 6.20 -16.58
C LEU A 140 -4.86 4.85 -16.66
N ASP A 141 -5.18 4.16 -15.55
CA ASP A 141 -5.75 2.79 -15.62
C ASP A 141 -7.16 2.60 -14.98
N ILE A 142 -7.88 3.68 -14.64
CA ILE A 142 -9.15 3.55 -13.90
C ILE A 142 -10.41 3.33 -14.76
N PHE A 143 -10.35 3.48 -16.09
CA PHE A 143 -11.56 3.29 -16.92
C PHE A 143 -11.95 1.82 -17.17
N SER A 144 -11.19 0.83 -16.69
CA SER A 144 -11.47 -0.58 -16.98
C SER A 144 -12.17 -1.38 -15.85
N SER A 145 -12.20 -0.90 -14.60
CA SER A 145 -12.70 -1.70 -13.46
C SER A 145 -13.93 -1.08 -12.78
N GLN A 146 -15.05 -1.82 -12.84
CA GLN A 146 -16.40 -1.46 -12.32
C GLN A 146 -16.43 -1.05 -10.83
N THR A 147 -15.40 -1.37 -10.05
CA THR A 147 -15.32 -1.03 -8.62
C THR A 147 -15.11 0.48 -8.38
N CYS A 148 -14.47 1.19 -9.31
CA CYS A 148 -14.15 2.62 -9.15
C CYS A 148 -15.35 3.55 -9.39
N ILE A 149 -16.39 3.10 -10.11
CA ILE A 149 -17.60 3.90 -10.37
C ILE A 149 -18.35 4.22 -9.07
N ARG A 150 -18.41 3.28 -8.12
CA ARG A 150 -19.03 3.50 -6.80
C ARG A 150 -18.24 4.50 -5.96
N ILE A 151 -16.91 4.46 -6.02
CA ILE A 151 -16.03 5.40 -5.32
C ILE A 151 -16.12 6.79 -5.95
N HIS A 152 -16.18 6.90 -7.28
CA HIS A 152 -16.41 8.15 -8.01
C HIS A 152 -17.78 8.77 -7.67
N ASN A 153 -18.84 7.96 -7.60
CA ASN A 153 -20.18 8.41 -7.21
C ASN A 153 -20.24 8.89 -5.74
N MET A 154 -19.40 8.35 -4.84
CA MET A 154 -19.27 8.88 -3.48
C MET A 154 -18.39 10.12 -3.40
N ALA A 155 -17.42 10.29 -4.31
CA ALA A 155 -16.53 11.44 -4.40
C ALA A 155 -17.11 12.55 -5.31
N GLY A 156 -18.41 12.83 -5.21
CA GLY A 156 -19.20 13.70 -6.10
C GLY A 156 -18.79 15.18 -6.24
N LYS A 157 -17.56 15.56 -5.88
CA LYS A 157 -16.95 16.87 -6.15
C LYS A 157 -15.43 16.76 -6.35
N ILE A 158 -14.93 15.84 -7.16
CA ILE A 158 -13.51 15.93 -7.58
C ILE A 158 -13.40 17.05 -8.62
N PRO A 159 -12.80 18.22 -8.29
CA PRO A 159 -12.60 19.28 -9.26
C PRO A 159 -11.73 18.76 -10.41
N LYS A 160 -12.00 19.26 -11.62
CA LYS A 160 -11.21 19.01 -12.82
C LYS A 160 -9.74 19.37 -12.55
N LEU A 161 -8.91 18.40 -12.20
CA LEU A 161 -7.49 18.59 -11.88
C LEU A 161 -6.62 17.99 -12.98
N THR A 162 -6.56 18.70 -14.10
CA THR A 162 -5.41 18.59 -15.00
C THR A 162 -4.24 19.30 -14.30
N THR A 163 -3.09 18.61 -14.23
CA THR A 163 -1.73 19.10 -13.89
C THR A 163 -1.15 18.52 -12.59
N ARG A 164 -0.43 17.40 -12.77
CA ARG A 164 0.72 16.97 -11.96
C ARG A 164 0.45 16.58 -10.50
N ILE A 165 -0.50 15.67 -10.30
CA ILE A 165 -0.55 14.85 -9.09
C ILE A 165 0.61 13.84 -9.17
N TYR A 166 1.45 13.80 -8.14
CA TYR A 166 2.54 12.85 -8.02
C TYR A 166 1.97 11.47 -7.67
N PHE A 167 1.84 10.60 -8.66
CA PHE A 167 1.34 9.25 -8.47
C PHE A 167 2.47 8.36 -7.98
N PHE A 168 2.47 7.99 -6.70
CA PHE A 168 3.46 7.01 -6.22
C PHE A 168 3.36 5.69 -7.00
N ASP A 169 2.18 5.39 -7.54
CA ASP A 169 1.87 4.21 -8.35
C ASP A 169 2.33 2.94 -7.63
N ILE A 170 1.75 2.76 -6.43
CA ILE A 170 1.92 1.58 -5.58
C ILE A 170 0.60 0.79 -5.67
N LYS A 171 0.54 -0.16 -6.59
CA LYS A 171 -0.69 -0.91 -6.92
C LYS A 171 -1.24 -1.69 -5.74
N SER A 172 -0.38 -2.33 -4.96
CA SER A 172 -0.79 -3.11 -3.79
C SER A 172 -1.46 -2.23 -2.73
N LEU A 173 -0.89 -1.05 -2.44
CA LEU A 173 -1.45 -0.08 -1.49
C LEU A 173 -2.76 0.53 -2.00
N LEU A 174 -2.86 0.81 -3.30
CA LEU A 174 -4.10 1.24 -3.95
C LEU A 174 -5.22 0.20 -3.78
N HIS A 175 -4.94 -1.07 -4.10
CA HIS A 175 -5.91 -2.15 -3.95
C HIS A 175 -6.30 -2.37 -2.48
N LEU A 176 -5.35 -2.26 -1.55
CA LEU A 176 -5.61 -2.36 -0.12
C LEU A 176 -6.57 -1.26 0.37
N GLY A 177 -6.34 -0.02 -0.05
CA GLY A 177 -7.25 1.10 0.22
C GLY A 177 -8.64 0.88 -0.38
N CYS A 178 -8.72 0.46 -1.65
CA CYS A 178 -9.99 0.13 -2.31
C CYS A 178 -10.75 -1.00 -1.57
N ALA A 179 -10.05 -2.04 -1.14
CA ALA A 179 -10.64 -3.14 -0.37
C ALA A 179 -11.23 -2.61 0.96
N LYS A 180 -10.49 -1.77 1.68
CA LYS A 180 -10.98 -1.14 2.91
C LYS A 180 -12.22 -0.30 2.67
N ILE A 181 -12.26 0.55 1.63
CA ILE A 181 -13.47 1.31 1.29
C ILE A 181 -14.64 0.37 0.98
N ALA A 182 -14.41 -0.73 0.25
CA ALA A 182 -15.44 -1.73 -0.03
C ALA A 182 -15.99 -2.37 1.26
N THR A 183 -15.15 -2.66 2.25
CA THR A 183 -15.62 -3.16 3.56
C THR A 183 -16.49 -2.14 4.28
N LEU A 184 -16.14 -0.86 4.22
CA LEU A 184 -16.89 0.21 4.89
C LEU A 184 -18.26 0.43 4.24
N ILE A 185 -18.34 0.35 2.90
CA ILE A 185 -19.62 0.39 2.19
C ILE A 185 -20.49 -0.80 2.60
N LYS A 186 -19.92 -2.00 2.63
CA LYS A 186 -20.64 -3.20 3.04
C LYS A 186 -21.16 -3.13 4.47
N LYS A 187 -20.39 -2.54 5.40
CA LYS A 187 -20.84 -2.28 6.78
C LYS A 187 -22.02 -1.30 6.85
N LEU A 188 -22.10 -0.33 5.93
CA LEU A 188 -23.24 0.59 5.85
C LEU A 188 -24.49 -0.12 5.29
N ASP A 189 -24.33 -0.94 4.27
CA ASP A 189 -25.42 -1.72 3.67
C ASP A 189 -26.06 -2.68 4.71
N GLN A 190 -25.26 -3.30 5.58
CA GLN A 190 -25.74 -4.20 6.65
C GLN A 190 -26.46 -3.51 7.80
N LYS A 191 -26.33 -2.18 7.95
CA LYS A 191 -26.90 -1.41 9.06
C LYS A 191 -28.20 -0.68 8.68
N GLY A 192 -28.60 -0.80 7.41
CA GLY A 192 -29.80 -0.18 6.84
C GLY A 192 -31.05 -1.07 6.84
N ASP A 193 -30.95 -2.31 7.34
CA ASP A 193 -32.06 -3.22 7.66
C ASP A 193 -32.31 -3.25 9.18
#